data_AF-A0A0D2B2Z1-F1
#
_entry.id   AF-A0A0D2B2Z1-F1
#
_cell.length_a   1.000
_cell.length_b   1.000
_cell.length_c   1.000
_cell.angle_alpha   90.00
_cell.angle_beta   90.00
_cell.angle_gamma   90.00
#
_symmetry.space_group_name_H-M   'P 1'
#
loop_
_entity.id
_entity.type
_entity.pdbx_description
1 polymer ?
#
loop_
_entity_poly.entity_id
_entity_poly.type
_entity_poly.pdbx_seq_one_letter_code
_entity_poly.pdbx_strand_id
1 'polypeptide(L)'
;MIFIFKGFYAGSFTPLNTIYSTEVVSYRIRAAGLSLFRLVTSGFGILASFAMSYAMGDLGWKFYIINAFWDILFLLIIYFVWIETRGLTLEEIAIKFGDLDQEAFTIDGIPS
;
A
#
# COMPACT_ATOMS: atom_id res chain seq x y z
N MET A 1 21.40 -8.75 11.42
CA MET A 1 20.48 -7.60 11.46
C MET A 1 19.72 -7.41 10.15
N ILE A 2 20.39 -7.14 9.02
CA ILE A 2 19.74 -6.83 7.74
C ILE A 2 18.80 -7.95 7.21
N PHE A 3 19.16 -9.23 7.38
CA PHE A 3 18.35 -10.36 6.91
C PHE A 3 17.05 -10.55 7.71
N ILE A 4 17.08 -10.31 9.02
CA ILE A 4 15.89 -10.39 9.87
C ILE A 4 14.94 -9.25 9.53
N PHE A 5 15.47 -8.03 9.35
CA PHE A 5 14.69 -6.88 8.91
C PHE A 5 14.04 -7.14 7.54
N LYS A 6 14.82 -7.61 6.55
CA LYS A 6 14.29 -7.97 5.22
C LYS A 6 13.27 -9.10 5.29
N GLY A 7 13.46 -10.08 6.18
CA GLY A 7 12.52 -11.17 6.40
C GLY A 7 11.18 -10.68 6.96
N PHE A 8 11.20 -9.82 7.97
CA PHE A 8 9.99 -9.21 8.53
C PHE A 8 9.28 -8.30 7.51
N TYR A 9 10.03 -7.47 6.79
CA TYR A 9 9.52 -6.61 5.73
C TYR A 9 8.82 -7.43 4.63
N ALA A 10 9.47 -8.50 4.15
CA ALA A 10 8.90 -9.38 3.13
C ALA A 10 7.69 -10.17 3.65
N GLY A 11 7.70 -10.59 4.91
CA GLY A 11 6.66 -11.45 5.49
C GLY A 11 5.42 -10.71 6.00
N SER A 12 5.57 -9.46 6.46
CA SER A 12 4.45 -8.70 7.03
C SER A 12 4.07 -7.52 6.16
N PHE A 13 5.00 -6.62 5.87
CA PHE A 13 4.70 -5.35 5.20
C PHE A 13 4.31 -5.52 3.74
N THR A 14 5.06 -6.34 2.98
CA THR A 14 4.75 -6.62 1.57
C THR A 14 3.36 -7.21 1.33
N PRO A 15 2.92 -8.28 2.04
CA PRO A 15 1.56 -8.79 1.86
C PRO A 15 0.49 -7.81 2.38
N LEU A 16 0.73 -7.09 3.50
CA LEU A 16 -0.18 -6.05 3.99
C LEU A 16 -0.46 -4.98 2.93
N ASN A 17 0.59 -4.48 2.27
CA ASN A 17 0.46 -3.45 1.25
C ASN A 17 -0.25 -3.97 -0.01
N THR A 18 0.04 -5.21 -0.41
CA THR A 18 -0.58 -5.83 -1.59
C THR A 18 -2.07 -6.10 -1.38
N ILE A 19 -2.45 -6.61 -0.20
CA ILE A 19 -3.86 -6.88 0.13
C ILE A 19 -4.64 -5.56 0.21
N TYR A 20 -4.12 -4.55 0.89
CA TYR A 20 -4.78 -3.25 1.00
C TYR A 20 -5.04 -2.61 -0.36
N SER A 21 -4.05 -2.65 -1.28
CA SER A 21 -4.20 -2.16 -2.65
C SER A 21 -5.35 -2.85 -3.41
N THR A 22 -5.60 -4.14 -3.14
CA THR A 22 -6.72 -4.86 -3.76
C THR A 22 -8.09 -4.55 -3.12
N GLU A 23 -8.12 -4.13 -1.86
CA GLU A 23 -9.33 -3.74 -1.12
C GLU A 23 -9.82 -2.34 -1.50
N VAL A 24 -8.92 -1.39 -1.76
CA VAL A 24 -9.30 -0.01 -2.15
C VAL A 24 -9.74 0.11 -3.61
N VAL A 25 -9.47 -0.89 -4.46
CA VAL A 25 -9.84 -0.85 -5.88
C VAL A 25 -11.11 -1.67 -6.14
N SER A 26 -12.09 -1.03 -6.78
CA SER A 26 -13.39 -1.63 -7.16
C SER A 26 -13.25 -2.79 -8.16
N TYR A 27 -14.17 -3.77 -8.09
CA TYR A 27 -14.07 -5.05 -8.81
C TYR A 27 -13.88 -4.88 -10.33
N ARG A 28 -14.53 -3.88 -10.94
CA ARG A 28 -14.44 -3.61 -12.39
C ARG A 28 -13.04 -3.17 -12.84
N ILE A 29 -12.34 -2.39 -12.03
CA ILE A 29 -11.03 -1.81 -12.39
C ILE A 29 -9.85 -2.49 -11.69
N ARG A 30 -10.11 -3.51 -10.85
CA ARG A 30 -9.10 -4.19 -10.02
C ARG A 30 -7.90 -4.70 -10.81
N ALA A 31 -8.11 -5.32 -11.97
CA ALA A 31 -7.02 -5.83 -12.79
C ALA A 31 -6.10 -4.70 -13.33
N ALA A 32 -6.68 -3.56 -13.72
CA ALA A 32 -5.94 -2.40 -14.20
C ALA A 32 -5.24 -1.63 -13.06
N GLY A 33 -5.89 -1.51 -11.90
CA GLY A 33 -5.30 -0.90 -10.71
C GLY A 33 -4.10 -1.70 -10.19
N LEU A 34 -4.20 -3.03 -10.18
CA LEU A 34 -3.12 -3.90 -9.72
C LEU A 34 -1.92 -3.91 -10.67
N SER A 35 -2.15 -3.86 -11.99
CA SER A 35 -1.06 -3.79 -12.97
C SER A 35 -0.31 -2.45 -12.89
N LEU A 36 -1.03 -1.33 -12.71
CA LEU A 36 -0.43 -0.03 -12.47
C LEU A 36 0.35 0.00 -11.15
N PHE A 37 -0.23 -0.52 -10.07
CA PHE A 37 0.44 -0.65 -8.77
C PHE A 37 1.75 -1.43 -8.90
N ARG A 38 1.74 -2.55 -9.64
CA ARG A 38 2.93 -3.38 -9.88
C ARG A 38 3.98 -2.64 -10.69
N LEU A 39 3.57 -1.90 -11.72
CA LEU A 39 4.45 -1.10 -12.58
C LEU A 39 5.13 0.00 -11.75
N VAL A 40 4.35 0.76 -11.00
CA VAL A 40 4.85 1.85 -10.15
C VAL A 40 5.82 1.31 -9.10
N THR A 41 5.43 0.26 -8.39
CA THR A 41 6.29 -0.37 -7.36
C THR A 41 7.60 -0.89 -7.96
N SER A 42 7.55 -1.52 -9.14
CA SER A 42 8.74 -2.02 -9.82
C SER A 42 9.64 -0.88 -10.32
N GLY A 43 9.05 0.19 -10.86
CA GLY A 43 9.77 1.38 -11.30
C GLY A 43 10.50 2.08 -10.16
N PHE A 44 9.81 2.31 -9.03
CA PHE A 44 10.44 2.84 -7.82
C PHE A 44 11.49 1.89 -7.26
N GLY A 45 11.27 0.57 -7.31
CA GLY A 45 12.25 -0.43 -6.90
C GLY A 45 13.57 -0.34 -7.67
N ILE A 46 13.50 -0.07 -8.98
CA ILE A 46 14.67 0.14 -9.83
C ILE A 46 15.38 1.43 -9.44
N LEU A 47 14.65 2.54 -9.29
CA LEU A 47 15.22 3.83 -8.87
C LEU A 47 15.91 3.73 -7.51
N ALA A 48 15.27 3.10 -6.52
CA ALA A 48 15.84 2.88 -5.20
C ALA A 48 17.10 2.02 -5.25
N SER A 49 17.15 1.03 -6.13
CA SER A 49 18.34 0.17 -6.30
C SER A 49 19.53 0.96 -6.88
N PHE A 50 19.29 1.84 -7.85
CA PHE A 50 20.33 2.73 -8.39
C PHE A 50 20.78 3.77 -7.36
N ALA A 51 19.83 4.41 -6.67
CA ALA A 51 20.11 5.38 -5.62
C ALA A 51 20.93 4.76 -4.48
N MET A 52 20.58 3.55 -4.03
CA MET A 52 21.34 2.79 -3.03
C MET A 52 22.76 2.47 -3.52
N SER A 53 22.91 2.05 -4.78
CA SER A 53 24.22 1.71 -5.36
C SER A 53 25.14 2.94 -5.43
N TYR A 54 24.60 4.11 -5.76
CA TYR A 54 25.35 5.36 -5.79
C TYR A 54 25.64 5.90 -4.38
N ALA A 55 24.63 5.90 -3.50
CA ALA A 55 24.75 6.43 -2.14
C ALA A 55 25.71 5.63 -1.27
N MET A 56 25.82 4.32 -1.49
CA MET A 56 26.78 3.49 -0.75
C MET A 56 28.25 3.84 -1.10
N GLY A 57 28.50 4.38 -2.30
CA GLY A 57 29.83 4.81 -2.73
C GLY A 57 30.32 6.09 -2.05
N ASP A 58 29.41 6.99 -1.67
CA ASP A 58 29.76 8.33 -1.16
C ASP A 58 29.40 8.53 0.33
N LEU A 59 28.24 8.02 0.77
CA LEU A 59 27.72 8.22 2.13
C LEU A 59 27.94 7.03 3.08
N GLY A 60 28.21 5.83 2.52
CA GLY A 60 28.42 4.60 3.29
C GLY A 60 27.33 4.35 4.34
N TRP A 61 27.72 4.33 5.62
CA TRP A 61 26.80 4.02 6.73
C TRP A 61 25.75 5.09 7.01
N LYS A 62 25.97 6.35 6.60
CA LYS A 62 25.02 7.45 6.85
C LYS A 62 23.73 7.29 6.05
N PHE A 63 23.78 6.57 4.92
CA PHE A 63 22.59 6.26 4.12
C PHE A 63 21.54 5.48 4.93
N TYR A 64 21.96 4.64 5.88
CA TYR A 64 21.02 3.90 6.74
C TYR A 64 20.16 4.83 7.62
N ILE A 65 20.71 5.96 8.08
CA ILE A 65 19.95 6.95 8.87
C ILE A 65 18.88 7.64 8.01
N ILE A 66 19.23 7.98 6.77
CA ILE A 66 18.29 8.60 5.82
C ILE A 66 17.13 7.65 5.51
N ASN A 67 17.41 6.35 5.31
CA ASN A 67 16.36 5.35 5.13
C ASN A 67 15.48 5.21 6.37
N ALA A 68 16.06 5.19 7.57
CA ALA A 68 15.27 5.12 8.80
C ALA A 68 14.32 6.33 8.95
N PHE A 69 14.77 7.54 8.59
CA PHE A 69 13.92 8.72 8.58
C PHE A 69 12.79 8.60 7.55
N TRP A 70 13.09 8.07 6.36
CA TRP A 70 12.11 7.82 5.31
C TRP A 70 11.03 6.83 5.75
N ASP A 71 11.41 5.75 6.44
CA ASP A 71 10.48 4.77 7.00
C ASP A 71 9.54 5.40 8.04
N ILE A 72 10.05 6.31 8.88
CA ILE A 72 9.24 7.05 9.88
C ILE A 72 8.24 7.99 9.19
N LEU A 73 8.66 8.71 8.16
CA LEU A 73 7.76 9.57 7.38
C LEU A 73 6.65 8.75 6.73
N PHE A 74 6.97 7.59 6.15
CA PHE A 74 5.97 6.68 5.59
C PHE A 74 4.99 6.18 6.63
N LEU A 75 5.47 5.83 7.83
CA LEU A 75 4.62 5.40 8.93
C LEU A 75 3.64 6.51 9.36
N LEU A 76 4.09 7.76 9.41
CA LEU A 76 3.23 8.91 9.70
C LEU A 76 2.17 9.11 8.61
N ILE A 77 2.55 9.04 7.33
CA ILE A 77 1.60 9.16 6.22
C ILE A 77 0.55 8.03 6.29
N ILE A 78 0.99 6.79 6.52
CA ILE A 78 0.09 5.64 6.70
C ILE A 78 -0.86 5.91 7.87
N TYR A 79 -0.37 6.40 9.01
CA TYR A 79 -1.22 6.67 10.16
C TYR A 79 -2.35 7.68 9.86
N PHE A 80 -2.10 8.70 9.02
CA PHE A 80 -3.13 9.70 8.67
C PHE A 80 -4.00 9.34 7.47
N VAL A 81 -3.44 8.65 6.46
CA VAL A 81 -4.11 8.40 5.17
C VAL A 81 -4.76 7.02 5.11
N TRP A 82 -4.24 6.06 5.88
CA TRP A 82 -4.75 4.69 5.86
C TRP A 82 -6.03 4.61 6.68
N ILE A 83 -7.15 4.50 5.97
CA ILE A 83 -8.45 4.24 6.58
C ILE A 83 -8.49 2.74 6.93
N GLU A 84 -8.90 2.42 8.15
CA GLU A 84 -8.97 1.04 8.61
C GLU A 84 -10.06 0.26 7.84
N THR A 85 -9.62 -0.65 6.96
CA THR A 85 -10.47 -1.57 6.18
C THR A 85 -10.67 -2.93 6.85
N ARG A 86 -10.05 -3.17 8.02
CA ARG A 86 -10.08 -4.48 8.70
C ARG A 86 -11.50 -4.84 9.15
N GLY A 87 -12.01 -5.97 8.64
CA GLY A 87 -13.27 -6.57 9.09
C GLY A 87 -14.53 -6.04 8.38
N LEU A 88 -14.37 -5.19 7.37
CA LEU A 88 -15.47 -4.72 6.53
C LEU A 88 -15.57 -5.60 5.27
N THR A 89 -16.78 -5.86 4.82
CA THR A 89 -17.02 -6.49 3.54
C THR A 89 -16.56 -5.57 2.40
N LEU A 90 -16.20 -6.14 1.25
CA LEU A 90 -15.76 -5.37 0.07
C LEU A 90 -16.79 -4.30 -0.36
N GLU A 91 -18.07 -4.53 -0.06
CA GLU A 91 -19.19 -3.61 -0.33
C GLU A 91 -19.24 -2.44 0.66
N GLU A 92 -19.03 -2.68 1.96
CA GLU A 92 -18.96 -1.62 2.98
C GLU A 92 -17.73 -0.73 2.80
N ILE A 93 -16.61 -1.29 2.31
CA ILE A 93 -15.41 -0.51 1.96
C ILE A 93 -15.70 0.40 0.76
N ALA A 94 -16.42 -0.08 -0.26
CA ALA A 94 -16.82 0.72 -1.41
C ALA A 94 -17.78 1.87 -1.02
N ILE A 95 -18.69 1.64 -0.06
CA ILE A 95 -19.55 2.69 0.51
C ILE A 95 -18.73 3.73 1.28
N LYS A 96 -17.75 3.32 2.10
CA LYS A 96 -16.86 4.25 2.83
C LYS A 96 -15.98 5.09 1.90
N PHE A 97 -15.60 4.55 0.74
CA PHE A 97 -14.83 5.27 -0.27
C PHE A 97 -15.70 6.07 -1.26
N GLY A 98 -17.04 5.95 -1.20
CA GLY A 98 -17.98 6.70 -2.03
C GLY A 98 -18.17 6.18 -3.46
N ASP A 99 -17.85 4.91 -3.72
CA ASP A 99 -17.88 4.29 -5.06
C ASP A 99 -19.23 3.60 -5.38
N LEU A 100 -20.11 3.47 -4.38
CA LEU A 100 -21.49 3.01 -4.53
C LEU A 100 -22.45 4.10 -4.04
N ASP A 101 -23.24 4.67 -4.94
CA ASP A 101 -24.42 5.44 -4.55
C ASP A 101 -25.38 4.51 -3.79
N GLN A 102 -25.90 5.00 -2.66
CA GLN A 102 -26.86 4.32 -1.79
C GLN A 102 -28.14 3.83 -2.54
N GLU A 103 -28.33 4.27 -3.79
CA GLU A 103 -29.47 3.94 -4.65
C GLU A 103 -29.47 2.51 -5.21
N ALA A 104 -28.33 1.81 -5.25
CA ALA A 104 -28.29 0.43 -5.78
C ALA A 104 -28.91 -0.60 -4.81
N PHE A 105 -29.05 -0.27 -3.52
CA PHE A 105 -29.67 -1.16 -2.52
C PHE A 105 -31.19 -0.94 -2.37
N THR A 106 -31.73 0.15 -2.92
CA THR A 106 -33.20 0.38 -2.95
C THR A 106 -33.94 -0.46 -3.98
N ILE A 107 -33.25 -1.21 -4.85
CA ILE A 107 -33.89 -1.98 -5.94
C ILE A 107 -34.15 -3.45 -5.57
N ASP A 108 -33.56 -3.98 -4.48
CA ASP A 108 -33.70 -5.39 -4.06
C ASP A 108 -34.44 -5.61 -2.71
N GLY A 109 -35.09 -4.59 -2.16
CA GLY A 109 -36.32 -4.79 -1.38
C GLY A 109 -36.25 -5.46 0.01
N ILE A 110 -35.21 -5.28 0.82
CA ILE A 110 -35.24 -5.69 2.24
C ILE A 110 -34.68 -4.57 3.16
N PRO A 111 -35.46 -4.03 4.12
CA PRO A 111 -35.05 -2.91 4.98
C PRO A 111 -34.38 -3.31 6.32
N SER A 112 -33.36 -2.50 6.66
CA SER A 112 -32.62 -2.19 7.93
C SER A 112 -32.11 -3.32 8.81
#